data_AF-A0AAE3RRQ1-F1
#
_entry.id   AF-A0AAE3RRQ1-F1
#
_cell.length_a   1.000
_cell.length_b   1.000
_cell.length_c   1.000
_cell.angle_alpha   90.00
_cell.angle_beta   90.00
_cell.angle_gamma   90.00
#
_symmetry.space_group_name_H-M   'P 1'
#
loop_
_entity.id
_entity.type
_entity.pdbx_description
1 polymer ?
#
loop_
_entity_poly.entity_id
_entity_poly.type
_entity_poly.pdbx_seq_one_letter_code
_entity_poly.pdbx_strand_id
1 'polypeptide(L)'
;MYLKSYNNNGVMSLKRGKFNVAYNKSESHVYQEIDNEVSEIKARTGTQIYSPSSPVTVQPLGGACLGTSNQDGVIGANGEMFDNPGLYIADAAALPESPDRPPSLTITVWAANVADRLLDTLRHESLQQHYPASQSR
;
A
#
# COMPACT_ATOMS: atom_id res chain seq x y z
N MET A 1 7.97 2.71 11.13
CA MET A 1 7.52 1.48 10.47
C MET A 1 8.34 1.35 9.20
N TYR A 2 9.17 0.32 9.08
CA TYR A 2 9.97 0.05 7.88
C TYR A 2 9.42 -1.24 7.28
N LEU A 3 8.79 -1.15 6.10
CA LEU A 3 8.30 -2.32 5.37
C LEU A 3 8.85 -2.26 3.96
N LYS A 4 9.45 -3.37 3.54
CA LYS A 4 10.29 -3.49 2.34
C LYS A 4 9.47 -4.15 1.24
N SER A 5 9.13 -3.38 0.21
CA SER A 5 8.50 -3.86 -1.03
C SER A 5 9.49 -3.67 -2.19
N TYR A 6 9.60 -4.67 -3.06
CA TYR A 6 10.50 -4.80 -4.23
C TYR A 6 11.52 -3.66 -4.43
N ASN A 7 12.72 -3.82 -3.85
CA ASN A 7 13.92 -2.99 -4.07
C ASN A 7 13.71 -1.46 -4.17
N ASN A 8 12.63 -0.93 -3.60
CA ASN A 8 12.25 0.47 -3.69
C ASN A 8 12.44 1.06 -2.29
N ASN A 9 13.48 1.88 -2.12
CA ASN A 9 13.93 2.43 -0.84
C ASN A 9 13.15 3.68 -0.39
N GLY A 10 11.92 3.83 -0.88
CA GLY A 10 11.03 4.94 -0.53
C GLY A 10 10.52 4.82 0.91
N VAL A 11 10.70 5.87 1.71
CA VAL A 11 10.16 5.97 3.07
C VAL A 11 9.31 7.23 3.19
N MET A 12 8.06 7.07 3.61
CA MET A 12 7.15 8.17 3.93
C MET A 12 7.08 8.35 5.44
N SER A 13 7.18 9.60 5.91
CA SER A 13 7.11 9.89 7.35
C SER A 13 6.44 11.23 7.64
N LEU A 14 5.67 11.27 8.72
CA LEU A 14 5.07 12.50 9.24
C LEU A 14 5.82 12.93 10.50
N LYS A 15 6.45 14.10 10.49
CA LYS A 15 7.17 14.66 11.65
C LYS A 15 6.76 16.10 11.89
N ARG A 16 6.21 16.39 13.08
CA ARG A 16 5.74 17.74 13.48
C ARG A 16 4.80 18.36 12.43
N GLY A 17 3.84 17.58 11.93
CA GLY A 17 2.89 18.00 10.90
C GLY A 17 3.46 18.10 9.47
N LYS A 18 4.76 17.83 9.26
CA LYS A 18 5.37 17.82 7.93
C LYS A 18 5.45 16.41 7.38
N PHE A 19 4.86 16.20 6.19
CA PHE A 19 4.98 14.96 5.43
C PHE A 19 6.29 14.98 4.65
N ASN A 20 7.10 13.95 4.82
CA ASN A 20 8.40 13.78 4.18
C ASN A 20 8.40 12.48 3.39
N VAL A 21 8.85 12.54 2.15
CA VAL A 21 9.12 11.38 1.31
C VAL A 21 10.62 11.34 1.07
N ALA A 22 11.28 10.29 1.56
CA ALA A 22 12.69 10.05 1.36
C ALA A 22 12.86 8.94 0.33
N TYR A 23 13.78 9.14 -0.61
CA TYR A 23 14.06 8.18 -1.67
C TYR A 23 15.54 8.26 -2.04
N ASN A 24 16.21 7.12 -2.25
CA ASN A 24 17.60 7.11 -2.71
C ASN A 24 17.67 6.61 -4.17
N LYS A 25 17.75 7.58 -5.09
CA LYS A 25 17.84 7.36 -6.54
C LYS A 25 19.03 6.51 -6.96
N SER A 26 20.16 6.64 -6.26
CA SER A 26 21.42 5.98 -6.65
C SER A 26 21.37 4.44 -6.54
N GLU A 27 20.50 3.93 -5.68
CA GLU A 27 20.33 2.49 -5.43
C GLU A 27 19.23 1.86 -6.31
N SER A 28 18.60 2.62 -7.20
CA SER A 28 17.49 2.13 -8.03
C SER A 28 17.86 2.01 -9.50
N HIS A 29 17.88 0.77 -9.99
CA HIS A 29 18.11 0.45 -11.39
C HIS A 29 17.08 1.11 -12.32
N VAL A 30 15.83 1.20 -11.89
CA VAL A 30 14.74 1.82 -12.66
C VAL A 30 15.04 3.28 -13.00
N TYR A 31 15.65 4.04 -12.08
CA TYR A 31 16.01 5.43 -12.37
C TYR A 31 17.21 5.55 -13.31
N GLN A 32 18.15 4.60 -13.26
CA GLN A 32 19.25 4.56 -14.19
C GLN A 32 18.74 4.28 -15.61
N GLU A 33 17.79 3.34 -15.76
CA GLU A 33 17.11 3.08 -17.04
C GLU A 33 16.37 4.33 -17.55
N ILE A 34 15.56 5.00 -16.71
CA ILE A 34 14.85 6.22 -17.09
C ILE A 34 15.82 7.32 -17.55
N ASP A 35 16.90 7.55 -16.80
CA ASP A 35 17.89 8.57 -17.13
C ASP A 35 18.60 8.24 -18.47
N ASN A 36 18.88 6.96 -18.74
CA ASN A 36 19.47 6.50 -20.00
C ASN A 36 18.51 6.71 -21.18
N GLU A 37 17.26 6.29 -21.06
CA GLU A 37 16.23 6.44 -22.11
C GLU A 37 15.97 7.92 -22.44
N VAL A 38 15.85 8.77 -21.41
CA VAL A 38 15.68 10.22 -21.59
C VAL A 38 16.88 10.82 -22.34
N SER A 39 18.10 10.38 -22.00
CA SER A 39 19.32 10.83 -22.67
C SER A 39 19.36 10.38 -24.13
N GLU A 40 18.92 9.15 -24.42
CA GLU A 40 18.86 8.62 -25.77
C GLU A 40 17.83 9.34 -26.65
N ILE A 41 16.64 9.62 -26.12
CA ILE A 41 15.61 10.41 -26.81
C ILE A 41 16.14 11.81 -27.14
N LYS A 42 16.80 12.46 -26.18
CA LYS A 42 17.41 13.78 -26.39
C LYS A 42 18.44 13.74 -27.52
N ALA A 43 19.31 12.73 -27.56
CA ALA A 43 20.34 12.57 -28.58
C ALA A 43 19.74 12.33 -29.97
N ARG A 44 18.69 11.50 -30.08
CA ARG A 44 18.07 11.12 -31.36
C ARG A 44 17.15 12.19 -31.93
N THR A 45 16.45 12.93 -31.09
CA THR A 45 15.39 13.86 -31.51
C THR A 45 15.82 15.32 -31.52
N GLY A 46 16.90 15.68 -30.82
CA GLY A 46 17.28 17.07 -30.58
C GLY A 46 16.33 17.83 -29.65
N THR A 47 15.36 17.14 -29.05
CA THR A 47 14.35 17.75 -28.17
C THR A 47 14.97 18.12 -26.83
N GLN A 48 14.72 19.34 -26.35
CA GLN A 48 15.04 19.69 -24.97
C GLN A 48 14.02 19.02 -24.03
N ILE A 49 14.49 18.08 -23.21
CA ILE A 49 13.68 17.39 -22.21
C ILE A 49 14.08 17.90 -20.83
N TYR A 50 13.11 18.35 -20.05
CA TYR A 50 13.28 18.67 -18.63
C TYR A 50 12.98 17.44 -17.79
N SER A 51 13.96 16.97 -17.02
CA SER A 51 13.83 15.85 -16.10
C SER A 51 14.19 16.31 -14.68
N PRO A 52 13.22 16.39 -13.74
CA PRO A 52 13.51 16.76 -12.37
C PRO A 52 14.41 15.72 -11.68
N SER A 53 15.27 16.18 -10.77
CA SER A 53 16.23 15.31 -10.07
C SER A 53 15.60 14.36 -9.07
N SER A 54 14.38 14.66 -8.60
CA SER A 54 13.62 13.82 -7.69
C SER A 54 12.36 13.29 -8.37
N PRO A 55 12.01 12.03 -8.13
CA PRO A 55 10.77 11.49 -8.64
C PRO A 55 9.56 12.17 -8.05
N VAL A 56 8.58 12.38 -8.91
CA VAL A 56 7.23 12.76 -8.51
C VAL A 56 6.36 11.52 -8.70
N THR A 57 6.17 10.74 -7.64
CA THR A 57 5.09 9.74 -7.65
C THR A 57 3.79 10.43 -7.25
N VAL A 58 2.77 10.28 -8.10
CA VAL A 58 1.43 10.84 -7.85
C VAL A 58 0.57 9.93 -6.97
N GLN A 59 1.04 8.73 -6.62
CA GLN A 59 0.25 7.68 -5.97
C GLN A 59 1.06 6.97 -4.88
N PRO A 60 1.23 7.60 -3.70
CA PRO A 60 1.83 6.93 -2.56
C PRO A 60 0.95 5.77 -2.07
N LEU A 61 1.53 4.56 -1.94
CA LEU A 61 0.87 3.34 -1.45
C LEU A 61 1.67 2.72 -0.29
N GLY A 62 1.12 1.68 0.35
CA GLY A 62 1.88 0.81 1.24
C GLY A 62 2.17 1.35 2.65
N GLY A 63 1.41 2.34 3.11
CA GLY A 63 1.55 2.87 4.48
C GLY A 63 1.11 1.89 5.57
N ALA A 64 0.28 0.91 5.22
CA ALA A 64 -0.28 -0.11 6.12
C ALA A 64 -0.42 -1.44 5.37
N CYS A 65 0.70 -1.96 4.83
CA CYS A 65 0.67 -3.12 3.96
C CYS A 65 0.00 -4.35 4.59
N LEU A 66 -0.67 -5.11 3.72
CA LEU A 66 -1.08 -6.50 3.97
C LEU A 66 0.11 -7.35 4.46
N GLY A 67 -0.14 -8.22 5.43
CA GLY A 67 0.79 -9.25 5.87
C GLY A 67 0.08 -10.53 6.30
N THR A 68 0.85 -11.50 6.75
CA THR A 68 0.32 -12.72 7.38
C THR A 68 0.31 -12.62 8.91
N SER A 69 1.05 -11.65 9.47
CA SER A 69 1.17 -11.37 10.89
C SER A 69 1.62 -9.91 11.14
N ASN A 70 1.72 -9.53 12.42
CA ASN A 70 2.29 -8.25 12.83
C ASN A 70 3.81 -8.11 12.62
N GLN A 71 4.50 -9.19 12.21
CA GLN A 71 5.94 -9.16 11.93
C GLN A 71 6.24 -8.73 10.50
N ASP A 72 5.33 -8.99 9.56
CA ASP A 72 5.49 -8.81 8.12
C ASP A 72 4.46 -7.86 7.49
N GLY A 73 3.46 -7.41 8.25
CA GLY A 73 2.51 -6.39 7.81
C GLY A 73 1.75 -5.72 8.95
N VAL A 74 0.76 -4.91 8.57
CA VAL A 74 -0.04 -4.08 9.49
C VAL A 74 -1.44 -4.64 9.64
N ILE A 75 -1.99 -5.11 8.53
CA ILE A 75 -3.35 -5.61 8.42
C ILE A 75 -3.38 -7.02 7.83
N GLY A 76 -4.37 -7.80 8.22
CA GLY A 76 -4.64 -9.11 7.63
C GLY A 76 -5.38 -9.01 6.29
N ALA A 77 -5.59 -10.16 5.65
CA ALA A 77 -6.34 -10.26 4.38
C ALA A 77 -7.81 -9.82 4.46
N ASN A 78 -8.34 -9.64 5.67
CA ASN A 78 -9.66 -9.07 5.95
C ASN A 78 -9.64 -7.54 6.09
N GLY A 79 -8.46 -6.91 5.99
CA GLY A 79 -8.27 -5.48 6.16
C GLY A 79 -8.24 -5.01 7.61
N GLU A 80 -8.34 -5.91 8.59
CA GLU A 80 -8.28 -5.59 10.01
C GLU A 80 -6.84 -5.47 10.51
N MET A 81 -6.57 -4.51 11.39
CA MET A 81 -5.24 -4.38 12.02
C MET A 81 -4.98 -5.50 13.01
N PHE A 82 -3.77 -6.07 12.93
CA PHE A 82 -3.38 -7.20 13.79
C PHE A 82 -3.36 -6.86 15.28
N ASP A 83 -3.01 -5.63 15.64
CA ASP A 83 -2.85 -5.17 17.02
C ASP A 83 -4.01 -4.30 17.53
N ASN A 84 -5.04 -4.08 16.70
CA ASN A 84 -6.19 -3.27 17.07
C ASN A 84 -7.49 -3.83 16.46
N PRO A 85 -8.09 -4.86 17.10
CA PRO A 85 -9.32 -5.49 16.61
C PRO A 85 -10.47 -4.50 16.44
N GLY A 86 -11.25 -4.67 15.38
CA GLY A 86 -12.35 -3.77 15.00
C GLY A 86 -11.92 -2.51 14.23
N LEU A 87 -10.62 -2.32 13.97
CA LEU A 87 -10.12 -1.23 13.15
C LEU A 87 -9.61 -1.75 11.79
N TYR A 88 -10.13 -1.17 10.71
CA TYR A 88 -9.93 -1.65 9.34
C TYR A 88 -9.30 -0.59 8.43
N ILE A 89 -8.51 -1.03 7.45
CA ILE A 89 -7.93 -0.21 6.38
C ILE A 89 -8.50 -0.69 5.04
N ALA A 90 -9.18 0.20 4.32
CA ALA A 90 -9.85 -0.09 3.04
C ALA A 90 -9.34 0.78 1.88
N ASP A 91 -8.18 1.43 2.03
CA ASP A 91 -7.61 2.34 1.05
C ASP A 91 -6.30 1.81 0.43
N ALA A 92 -5.60 2.69 -0.26
CA ALA A 92 -4.36 2.41 -0.96
C ALA A 92 -3.17 2.06 -0.02
N ALA A 93 -3.27 2.36 1.28
CA ALA A 93 -2.22 2.05 2.24
C ALA A 93 -2.03 0.53 2.42
N ALA A 94 -3.08 -0.27 2.16
CA ALA A 94 -3.04 -1.72 2.20
C ALA A 94 -2.19 -2.36 1.10
N LEU A 95 -2.04 -1.66 -0.03
CA LEU A 95 -1.43 -2.23 -1.23
C LEU A 95 0.10 -2.28 -1.07
N PRO A 96 0.73 -3.46 -1.18
CA PRO A 96 2.16 -3.62 -0.92
C PRO A 96 3.04 -2.95 -1.97
N GLU A 97 2.52 -2.68 -3.18
CA GLU A 97 3.31 -2.13 -4.28
C GLU A 97 2.45 -1.27 -5.21
N SER A 98 3.09 -0.31 -5.88
CA SER A 98 2.49 0.48 -6.96
C SER A 98 2.21 -0.41 -8.17
N PRO A 99 0.95 -0.56 -8.60
CA PRO A 99 0.65 -1.25 -9.84
C PRO A 99 1.12 -0.41 -11.04
N ASP A 100 1.44 -1.08 -12.15
CA ASP A 100 1.84 -0.44 -13.43
C ASP A 100 0.74 0.45 -14.06
N ARG A 101 -0.47 0.43 -13.51
CA ARG A 101 -1.63 1.21 -13.93
C ARG A 101 -2.19 1.99 -12.75
N PRO A 102 -2.98 3.07 -13.00
CA PRO A 102 -3.64 3.79 -11.92
C PRO A 102 -4.36 2.85 -10.94
N PRO A 103 -4.09 2.92 -9.63
CA PRO A 103 -4.49 1.93 -8.65
C PRO A 103 -5.97 2.04 -8.28
N SER A 104 -6.72 2.99 -8.84
CA SER A 104 -8.10 3.27 -8.43
C SER A 104 -8.98 2.03 -8.45
N LEU A 105 -8.90 1.22 -9.50
CA LEU A 105 -9.68 -0.02 -9.58
C LEU A 105 -9.23 -1.05 -8.55
N THR A 106 -7.92 -1.19 -8.31
CA THR A 106 -7.37 -2.07 -7.29
C THR A 106 -7.83 -1.67 -5.89
N ILE A 107 -7.85 -0.37 -5.60
CA ILE A 107 -8.34 0.19 -4.32
C ILE A 107 -9.83 -0.10 -4.16
N THR A 108 -10.63 0.08 -5.21
CA THR A 108 -12.07 -0.23 -5.17
C THR A 108 -12.34 -1.70 -4.88
N VAL A 109 -11.63 -2.61 -5.57
CA VAL A 109 -11.79 -4.06 -5.36
C VAL A 109 -11.33 -4.45 -3.95
N TRP A 110 -10.24 -3.84 -3.46
CA TRP A 110 -9.77 -4.04 -2.08
C TRP A 110 -10.83 -3.61 -1.06
N ALA A 111 -11.36 -2.38 -1.19
CA ALA A 111 -12.38 -1.86 -0.30
C ALA A 111 -13.64 -2.76 -0.27
N ALA A 112 -14.06 -3.27 -1.44
CA ALA A 112 -15.17 -4.20 -1.54
C ALA A 112 -14.90 -5.52 -0.80
N ASN A 113 -13.71 -6.13 -0.98
CA ASN A 113 -13.32 -7.34 -0.26
C ASN A 113 -13.30 -7.14 1.26
N VAL A 114 -12.83 -5.98 1.75
CA VAL A 114 -12.86 -5.65 3.19
C VAL A 114 -14.30 -5.56 3.68
N ALA A 115 -15.17 -4.87 2.93
CA ALA A 115 -16.58 -4.73 3.29
C ALA A 115 -17.31 -6.08 3.36
N ASP A 116 -17.10 -6.95 2.36
CA ASP A 116 -17.73 -8.28 2.32
C ASP A 116 -17.31 -9.12 3.55
N ARG A 117 -16.03 -9.13 3.89
CA ARG A 117 -15.50 -9.89 5.04
C ARG A 117 -15.98 -9.34 6.38
N LEU A 118 -16.09 -8.02 6.50
CA LEU A 118 -16.66 -7.39 7.70
C LEU A 118 -18.12 -7.79 7.86
N LEU A 119 -18.91 -7.75 6.78
CA LEU A 119 -20.32 -8.15 6.81
C LEU A 119 -20.48 -9.62 7.23
N ASP A 120 -19.65 -10.52 6.72
CA ASP A 120 -19.67 -11.93 7.11
C ASP A 120 -19.33 -12.12 8.59
N THR A 121 -18.33 -11.40 9.10
CA THR A 121 -17.95 -11.41 10.52
C THR A 121 -19.12 -10.98 11.41
N LEU A 122 -19.75 -9.85 11.11
CA LEU A 122 -20.90 -9.32 11.86
C LEU A 122 -22.13 -10.25 11.79
N ARG A 123 -22.34 -10.93 10.67
CA ARG A 123 -23.39 -11.95 10.54
C ARG A 123 -23.12 -13.15 11.43
N HIS A 124 -21.87 -13.63 11.48
CA HIS A 124 -21.50 -14.73 12.36
C HIS A 124 -21.65 -14.38 13.84
N GLU A 125 -21.23 -13.19 14.24
CA GLU A 125 -21.40 -12.70 15.62
C GLU A 125 -22.87 -12.57 16.02
N SER A 126 -23.71 -12.01 15.15
CA SER A 126 -25.14 -11.85 15.42
C SER A 126 -25.89 -13.19 15.53
N LEU A 127 -25.50 -14.20 14.74
CA LEU A 127 -26.02 -15.57 14.85
C LEU A 127 -25.59 -16.27 16.15
N GLN A 128 -24.35 -16.07 16.58
CA GLN A 128 -23.84 -16.61 17.85
C GLN A 128 -24.51 -15.96 19.07
N GLN A 129 -24.85 -14.68 19.00
CA GLN A 129 -25.61 -14.00 20.06
C GLN A 129 -27.06 -14.48 20.14
N HIS A 130 -27.69 -14.84 19.02
CA HIS A 130 -29.08 -15.35 18.99
C HIS A 130 -29.19 -16.84 19.36
N TYR A 131 -28.11 -17.61 19.23
CA TYR A 131 -28.03 -19.01 19.68
C TYR A 131 -26.81 -19.19 20.61
N PRO A 132 -26.87 -18.71 21.86
CA PRO A 132 -25.81 -19.02 22.82
C PRO A 132 -25.79 -20.54 22.99
N ALA A 133 -24.63 -21.15 22.75
CA ALA A 133 -24.42 -22.58 22.93
C ALA A 133 -25.06 -23.01 24.25
N SER A 134 -26.05 -23.89 24.16
CA SER A 134 -26.69 -24.50 25.32
C SER A 134 -25.57 -25.13 26.15
N GLN A 135 -25.33 -24.54 27.33
CA GLN A 135 -24.32 -24.99 28.27
C GLN A 135 -24.49 -26.49 28.49
N SER A 136 -23.51 -27.25 28.03
CA SER A 136 -23.33 -28.66 28.31
C SER A 136 -23.27 -28.83 29.83
N ARG A 137 -24.30 -29.49 30.37
CA ARG A 137 -24.26 -30.16 31.67
C ARG A 137 -23.33 -31.35 31.63
#